data_AF-A0A454JP34-F1
#
_entry.id   AF-A0A454JP34-F1
#
_cell.length_a   1.000
_cell.length_b   1.000
_cell.length_c   1.000
_cell.angle_alpha   90.00
_cell.angle_beta   90.00
_cell.angle_gamma   90.00
#
_symmetry.space_group_name_H-M   'P 1'
#
loop_
_entity.id
_entity.type
_entity.pdbx_description
1 polymer ?
#
loop_
_entity_poly.entity_id
_entity_poly.type
_entity_poly.pdbx_seq_one_letter_code
_entity_poly.pdbx_strand_id
1 'polypeptide(L)'
;MFKPLPASALRPLSFTITARWLALCALGLCLAACTTADYTTYEYRNGNKVIDGEGGSKRLIDDVEIWDAGDPPHRYRIMGILRVSDYDQPYVNLNILHAIAQQVKRNGGSAAILLSGNGGMRHAGDSLTWHERLGLLQEDGYRTQLALMVQYLPEPTEKPPAKPVKTLR
;
A
#
# COMPACT_ATOMS: atom_id res chain seq x y z
N MET A 1 28.34 -32.81 75.45
CA MET A 1 26.91 -32.59 75.09
C MET A 1 26.87 -31.46 74.07
N PHE A 2 26.92 -31.80 72.78
CA PHE A 2 26.86 -30.86 71.65
C PHE A 2 25.67 -31.28 70.77
N LYS A 3 24.77 -30.33 70.51
CA LYS A 3 23.52 -30.53 69.74
C LYS A 3 23.81 -30.31 68.24
N PRO A 4 23.38 -31.19 67.32
CA PRO A 4 23.53 -30.93 65.90
C PRO A 4 22.40 -30.01 65.38
N LEU A 5 22.74 -29.08 64.48
CA LEU A 5 21.78 -28.31 63.69
C LEU A 5 21.45 -29.06 62.40
N PRO A 6 20.17 -29.16 61.98
CA PRO A 6 19.79 -29.71 60.69
C PRO A 6 19.78 -28.59 59.63
N ALA A 7 20.44 -28.82 58.50
CA ALA A 7 20.33 -27.96 57.33
C ALA A 7 19.91 -28.78 56.10
N SER A 8 18.67 -29.27 56.15
CA SER A 8 17.88 -29.53 54.96
C SER A 8 17.49 -28.19 54.34
N ALA A 9 18.10 -27.79 53.22
CA ALA A 9 17.50 -26.97 52.16
C ALA A 9 18.56 -26.51 51.15
N LEU A 10 18.84 -27.33 50.14
CA LEU A 10 19.39 -26.84 48.88
C LEU A 10 18.40 -27.21 47.78
N ARG A 11 17.47 -26.30 47.50
CA ARG A 11 16.75 -26.25 46.22
C ARG A 11 17.26 -25.04 45.46
N PRO A 12 18.07 -25.19 44.39
CA PRO A 12 18.25 -24.10 43.45
C PRO A 12 17.03 -24.05 42.52
N LEU A 13 16.26 -23.02 42.81
CA LEU A 13 15.11 -22.47 42.12
C LEU A 13 15.59 -21.81 40.82
N SER A 14 15.75 -22.55 39.70
CA SER A 14 16.41 -21.95 38.51
C SER A 14 15.98 -22.54 37.16
N PHE A 15 14.69 -22.78 36.93
CA PHE A 15 14.21 -23.16 35.58
C PHE A 15 13.13 -22.24 35.00
N THR A 16 12.51 -21.38 35.80
CA THR A 16 11.41 -20.51 35.36
C THR A 16 11.85 -19.13 34.87
N ILE A 17 13.07 -18.71 35.21
CA ILE A 17 13.59 -17.38 34.86
C ILE A 17 14.00 -17.33 33.38
N THR A 18 14.62 -18.38 32.84
CA THR A 18 15.12 -18.43 31.46
C THR A 18 14.00 -18.37 30.41
N ALA A 19 12.85 -19.00 30.67
CA ALA A 19 11.72 -19.01 29.74
C ALA A 19 11.05 -17.63 29.56
N ARG A 20 11.00 -16.80 30.61
CA ARG A 20 10.40 -15.45 30.56
C ARG A 20 11.27 -14.47 29.76
N TRP A 21 12.59 -14.59 29.85
CA TRP A 21 13.52 -13.76 29.06
C TRP A 21 13.52 -14.13 27.58
N LEU A 22 13.43 -15.43 27.25
CA LEU A 22 13.28 -15.89 25.86
C LEU A 22 11.97 -15.39 25.22
N ALA A 23 10.86 -15.42 25.96
CA ALA A 23 9.58 -14.89 25.50
C ALA A 23 9.60 -13.36 25.29
N LEU A 24 10.31 -12.61 26.14
CA LEU A 24 10.49 -11.17 25.98
C LEU A 24 11.33 -10.83 24.73
N CYS A 25 12.41 -11.57 24.49
CA CYS A 25 13.24 -11.40 23.29
C CYS A 25 12.45 -11.74 22.01
N ALA A 26 11.67 -12.83 22.01
CA ALA A 26 10.82 -13.20 20.88
C ALA A 26 9.76 -12.12 20.56
N LEU A 27 9.17 -11.49 21.59
CA LEU A 27 8.21 -10.39 21.40
C LEU A 27 8.87 -9.12 20.83
N GLY A 28 10.12 -8.83 21.22
CA GLY A 28 10.89 -7.69 20.72
C GLY A 28 11.25 -7.81 19.23
N LEU A 29 11.56 -9.01 18.74
CA LEU A 29 11.87 -9.25 17.32
C LEU A 29 10.65 -9.07 16.40
N CYS A 30 9.43 -9.26 16.90
CA CYS A 30 8.21 -9.06 16.10
C CYS A 30 7.92 -7.60 15.74
N LEU A 31 8.58 -6.62 16.38
CA LEU A 31 8.31 -5.19 16.19
C LEU A 31 9.24 -4.53 15.15
N ALA A 32 10.23 -5.24 14.62
CA ALA A 32 11.31 -4.65 13.82
C ALA A 32 11.10 -4.68 12.29
N ALA A 33 9.98 -5.21 11.79
CA ALA A 33 9.69 -5.29 10.35
C ALA A 33 8.34 -4.65 10.02
N CYS A 34 8.15 -3.38 10.41
CA CYS A 34 6.96 -2.62 10.04
C CYS A 34 7.18 -1.91 8.70
N THR A 35 6.46 -2.35 7.67
CA THR A 35 6.27 -1.57 6.45
C THR A 35 5.60 -0.24 6.81
N THR A 36 6.22 0.88 6.45
CA THR A 36 5.66 2.21 6.70
C THR A 36 4.79 2.61 5.51
N ALA A 37 3.58 3.11 5.77
CA ALA A 37 2.64 3.48 4.73
C ALA A 37 1.92 4.79 5.07
N ASP A 38 2.20 5.83 4.31
CA ASP A 38 1.62 7.16 4.45
C ASP A 38 0.63 7.45 3.32
N TYR A 39 -0.42 8.20 3.64
CA TYR A 39 -1.43 8.66 2.70
C TYR A 39 -1.54 10.19 2.73
N THR A 40 -1.48 10.81 1.56
CA THR A 40 -1.69 12.25 1.38
C THR A 40 -2.83 12.49 0.40
N THR A 41 -3.88 13.17 0.84
CA THR A 41 -5.03 13.54 0.00
C THR A 41 -4.60 14.44 -1.16
N TYR A 42 -5.20 14.21 -2.33
CA TYR A 42 -4.98 15.02 -3.53
C TYR A 42 -5.92 16.23 -3.54
N GLU A 43 -5.35 17.43 -3.64
CA GLU A 43 -6.10 18.69 -3.73
C GLU A 43 -6.21 19.15 -5.20
N TYR A 44 -7.44 19.41 -5.65
CA TYR A 44 -7.70 19.91 -7.00
C TYR A 44 -7.91 21.41 -7.00
N ARG A 45 -7.26 22.13 -7.92
CA ARG A 45 -7.45 23.59 -8.08
C ARG A 45 -8.91 23.97 -8.39
N ASN A 46 -9.65 23.12 -9.12
CA ASN A 46 -11.02 23.39 -9.60
C ASN A 46 -12.05 22.34 -9.13
N GLY A 47 -11.87 21.72 -7.96
CA GLY A 47 -12.86 20.79 -7.37
C GLY A 47 -12.57 19.31 -7.56
N ASN A 48 -13.15 18.63 -8.55
CA ASN A 48 -12.95 17.18 -8.76
C ASN A 48 -12.60 16.90 -10.23
N LYS A 49 -11.42 16.34 -10.51
CA LYS A 49 -11.03 15.94 -11.87
C LYS A 49 -11.43 14.49 -12.09
N VAL A 50 -12.36 14.27 -13.00
CA VAL A 50 -12.68 12.93 -13.52
C VAL A 50 -11.71 12.61 -14.64
N ILE A 51 -11.21 11.37 -14.65
CA ILE A 51 -10.28 10.84 -15.63
C ILE A 51 -10.92 9.60 -16.23
N ASP A 52 -10.93 9.52 -17.56
CA ASP A 52 -11.32 8.32 -18.30
C ASP A 52 -10.04 7.54 -18.59
N GLY A 53 -9.84 6.42 -17.89
CA GLY A 53 -8.63 5.62 -18.08
C GLY A 53 -8.71 4.70 -19.31
N GLU A 54 -7.55 4.35 -19.83
CA GLU A 54 -7.41 3.67 -21.13
C GLU A 54 -7.14 2.18 -20.99
N GLY A 55 -6.82 1.71 -19.79
CA GLY A 55 -6.44 0.33 -19.53
C GLY A 55 -4.93 0.12 -19.49
N GLY A 56 -4.54 -1.13 -19.32
CA GLY A 56 -3.15 -1.51 -19.10
C GLY A 56 -3.00 -2.85 -18.38
N SER A 57 -1.92 -3.01 -17.63
CA SER A 57 -1.66 -4.19 -16.81
C SER A 57 -1.92 -3.90 -15.33
N LYS A 58 -2.58 -4.87 -14.68
CA LYS A 58 -2.85 -4.84 -13.25
C LYS A 58 -2.48 -6.16 -12.58
N ARG A 59 -2.28 -6.07 -11.27
CA ARG A 59 -2.26 -7.21 -10.34
C ARG A 59 -3.42 -7.06 -9.37
N LEU A 60 -4.03 -8.18 -9.00
CA LEU A 60 -5.04 -8.22 -7.95
C LEU A 60 -4.37 -8.65 -6.65
N ILE A 61 -4.32 -7.74 -5.68
CA ILE A 61 -3.69 -7.98 -4.37
C ILE A 61 -4.72 -7.62 -3.31
N ASP A 62 -5.08 -8.57 -2.45
CA ASP A 62 -6.14 -8.42 -1.46
C ASP A 62 -7.41 -7.79 -2.06
N ASP A 63 -7.93 -8.30 -3.18
CA ASP A 63 -9.10 -7.76 -3.91
C ASP A 63 -8.98 -6.29 -4.38
N VAL A 64 -7.80 -5.70 -4.30
CA VAL A 64 -7.51 -4.36 -4.81
C VAL A 64 -6.74 -4.48 -6.11
N GLU A 65 -7.19 -3.72 -7.11
CA GLU A 65 -6.49 -3.60 -8.38
C GLU A 65 -5.30 -2.66 -8.23
N ILE A 66 -4.10 -3.20 -8.44
CA ILE A 66 -2.85 -2.43 -8.46
C ILE A 66 -2.33 -2.41 -9.89
N TRP A 67 -2.40 -1.24 -10.51
CA TRP A 67 -1.99 -1.00 -11.89
C TRP A 67 -0.51 -0.66 -11.94
N ASP A 68 0.27 -1.43 -12.69
CA ASP A 68 1.72 -1.24 -12.82
C ASP A 68 2.14 -0.76 -14.22
N ALA A 69 1.25 -0.85 -15.19
CA ALA A 69 1.39 -0.18 -16.48
C ALA A 69 0.01 0.32 -16.94
N GLY A 70 -0.09 1.60 -17.29
CA GLY A 70 -1.36 2.22 -17.67
C GLY A 70 -2.20 2.63 -16.45
N ASP A 71 -3.52 2.56 -16.61
CA ASP A 71 -4.53 2.95 -15.62
C ASP A 71 -5.83 2.15 -15.81
N PRO A 72 -6.75 2.19 -14.82
CA PRO A 72 -8.00 1.44 -14.91
C PRO A 72 -8.85 1.84 -16.12
N PRO A 73 -9.44 0.89 -16.88
CA PRO A 73 -10.36 1.18 -17.99
C PRO A 73 -11.75 1.58 -17.46
N HIS A 74 -11.79 2.51 -16.51
CA HIS A 74 -12.97 3.03 -15.85
C HIS A 74 -12.83 4.54 -15.71
N ARG A 75 -13.95 5.21 -15.48
CA ARG A 75 -13.91 6.60 -15.01
C ARG A 75 -13.47 6.61 -13.55
N TYR A 76 -12.51 7.43 -13.20
CA TYR A 76 -12.05 7.52 -11.83
C TYR A 76 -11.67 8.94 -11.44
N ARG A 77 -11.52 9.14 -10.13
CA ARG A 77 -10.87 10.31 -9.54
C ARG A 77 -9.68 9.88 -8.71
N ILE A 78 -8.67 10.74 -8.62
CA ILE A 78 -7.52 10.54 -7.75
C ILE A 78 -7.91 11.02 -6.36
N MET A 79 -7.78 10.16 -5.36
CA MET A 79 -8.03 10.50 -3.97
C MET A 79 -6.79 11.06 -3.29
N GLY A 80 -5.62 10.54 -3.64
CA GLY A 80 -4.37 10.89 -2.98
C GLY A 80 -3.19 10.08 -3.48
N ILE A 81 -2.06 10.32 -2.82
CA ILE A 81 -0.81 9.60 -3.04
C ILE A 81 -0.57 8.72 -1.81
N LEU A 82 -0.22 7.47 -2.07
CA LEU A 82 0.30 6.52 -1.11
C LEU A 82 1.82 6.49 -1.24
N ARG A 83 2.51 6.60 -0.10
CA ARG A 83 3.96 6.38 0.02
C ARG A 83 4.18 5.19 0.93
N VAL A 84 4.71 4.12 0.37
CA VAL A 84 4.96 2.89 1.12
C VAL A 84 6.43 2.56 1.05
N SER A 85 7.07 2.41 2.20
CA SER A 85 8.48 2.12 2.33
C SER A 85 8.66 0.82 3.09
N ASP A 86 9.46 -0.08 2.51
CA ASP A 86 9.84 -1.34 3.14
C ASP A 86 11.34 -1.58 2.95
N TYR A 87 11.92 -2.44 3.78
CA TYR A 87 13.32 -2.82 3.66
C TYR A 87 13.55 -3.53 2.32
N ASP A 88 14.63 -3.19 1.63
CA ASP A 88 14.95 -3.69 0.30
C ASP A 88 15.35 -5.17 0.38
N GLN A 89 14.34 -6.04 0.23
CA GLN A 89 14.53 -7.48 0.21
C GLN A 89 14.63 -7.98 -1.24
N PRO A 90 15.44 -9.03 -1.50
CA PRO A 90 15.68 -9.55 -2.85
C PRO A 90 14.44 -10.20 -3.49
N TYR A 91 13.38 -10.43 -2.72
CA TYR A 91 12.12 -10.94 -3.23
C TYR A 91 11.22 -9.77 -3.65
N VAL A 92 10.60 -9.89 -4.83
CA VAL A 92 9.58 -8.96 -5.35
C VAL A 92 8.71 -8.48 -4.19
N ASN A 93 8.72 -7.17 -3.89
CA ASN A 93 8.15 -6.57 -2.67
C ASN A 93 6.62 -6.71 -2.59
N LEU A 94 6.13 -7.93 -2.38
CA LEU A 94 4.73 -8.26 -2.15
C LEU A 94 4.21 -7.55 -0.90
N ASN A 95 5.05 -7.37 0.13
CA ASN A 95 4.72 -6.63 1.34
C ASN A 95 4.29 -5.18 1.04
N ILE A 96 5.03 -4.49 0.16
CA ILE A 96 4.67 -3.13 -0.28
C ILE A 96 3.29 -3.15 -0.96
N LEU A 97 3.02 -4.14 -1.82
CA LEU A 97 1.74 -4.22 -2.52
C LEU A 97 0.58 -4.52 -1.57
N HIS A 98 0.78 -5.42 -0.60
CA HIS A 98 -0.20 -5.69 0.46
C HIS A 98 -0.46 -4.43 1.29
N ALA A 99 0.59 -3.70 1.66
CA ALA A 99 0.44 -2.44 2.38
C ALA A 99 -0.31 -1.38 1.55
N ILE A 100 -0.05 -1.28 0.25
CA ILE A 100 -0.82 -0.43 -0.68
C ILE A 100 -2.29 -0.87 -0.69
N ALA A 101 -2.58 -2.16 -0.92
CA ALA A 101 -3.95 -2.67 -0.98
C ALA A 101 -4.71 -2.42 0.34
N GLN A 102 -4.05 -2.63 1.48
CA GLN A 102 -4.60 -2.31 2.79
C GLN A 102 -4.92 -0.82 2.92
N GLN A 103 -4.03 0.06 2.49
CA GLN A 103 -4.30 1.51 2.52
C GLN A 103 -5.45 1.91 1.60
N VAL A 104 -5.54 1.32 0.41
CA VAL A 104 -6.68 1.55 -0.50
C VAL A 104 -7.99 1.17 0.19
N LYS A 105 -8.07 -0.03 0.77
CA LYS A 105 -9.26 -0.49 1.51
C LYS A 105 -9.57 0.41 2.70
N ARG A 106 -8.57 0.77 3.51
CA ARG A 106 -8.73 1.60 4.71
C ARG A 106 -9.25 3.00 4.40
N ASN A 107 -8.86 3.57 3.27
CA ASN A 107 -9.23 4.94 2.89
C ASN A 107 -10.38 5.01 1.89
N GLY A 108 -11.06 3.89 1.59
CA GLY A 108 -12.23 3.85 0.71
C GLY A 108 -11.91 4.06 -0.78
N GLY A 109 -10.67 3.79 -1.19
CA GLY A 109 -10.28 3.74 -2.60
C GLY A 109 -10.75 2.45 -3.28
N SER A 110 -10.77 2.48 -4.61
CA SER A 110 -11.13 1.32 -5.45
C SER A 110 -9.90 0.61 -5.99
N ALA A 111 -8.83 1.34 -6.27
CA ALA A 111 -7.60 0.83 -6.87
C ALA A 111 -6.39 1.71 -6.56
N ALA A 112 -5.20 1.21 -6.89
CA ALA A 112 -3.96 1.96 -6.86
C ALA A 112 -3.26 1.93 -8.23
N ILE A 113 -2.63 3.03 -8.62
CA ILE A 113 -1.79 3.14 -9.82
C ILE A 113 -0.36 3.39 -9.36
N LEU A 114 0.55 2.45 -9.61
CA LEU A 114 1.94 2.59 -9.23
C LEU A 114 2.59 3.73 -10.01
N LEU A 115 3.31 4.58 -9.30
CA LEU A 115 4.20 5.57 -9.89
C LEU A 115 5.58 4.92 -9.96
N SER A 116 5.84 4.18 -11.05
CA SER A 116 7.18 3.66 -11.34
C SER A 116 7.81 4.45 -12.49
N GLY A 117 9.14 4.52 -12.53
CA GLY A 117 9.85 5.28 -13.57
C GLY A 117 9.64 4.80 -15.01
N ASN A 118 9.06 3.60 -15.20
CA ASN A 118 8.78 3.03 -16.52
C ASN A 118 7.28 2.76 -16.76
N GLY A 119 6.40 3.07 -15.81
CA GLY A 119 5.02 2.61 -15.85
C GLY A 119 4.21 3.21 -14.73
N GLY A 120 3.48 4.27 -15.08
CA GLY A 120 2.53 4.98 -14.23
C GLY A 120 1.92 6.09 -15.06
N MET A 121 0.70 5.88 -15.57
CA MET A 121 -0.15 6.86 -16.28
C MET A 121 0.48 7.55 -17.51
N ARG A 122 0.10 7.14 -18.72
CA ARG A 122 0.59 7.73 -19.99
C ARG A 122 0.36 9.24 -20.09
N HIS A 123 -0.71 9.75 -19.47
CA HIS A 123 -1.06 11.18 -19.42
C HIS A 123 -0.48 11.95 -18.23
N ALA A 124 0.10 11.28 -17.22
CA ALA A 124 0.90 11.96 -16.19
C ALA A 124 2.37 12.12 -16.63
N GLY A 125 2.76 11.44 -17.72
CA GLY A 125 4.05 11.59 -18.39
C GLY A 125 4.34 13.01 -18.87
N ASP A 126 3.32 13.82 -19.16
CA ASP A 126 3.53 15.23 -19.52
C ASP A 126 3.84 16.13 -18.31
N SER A 127 3.91 15.54 -17.11
CA SER A 127 4.40 16.18 -15.89
C SER A 127 5.69 15.55 -15.36
N LEU A 128 6.50 14.96 -16.25
CA LEU A 128 7.83 14.38 -15.96
C LEU A 128 8.84 15.42 -15.40
N THR A 129 8.68 15.79 -14.13
CA THR A 129 9.76 16.06 -13.16
C THR A 129 9.41 15.49 -11.78
N TRP A 130 8.51 14.50 -11.69
CA TRP A 130 8.15 13.87 -10.42
C TRP A 130 9.33 13.11 -9.77
N HIS A 131 10.22 12.54 -10.58
CA HIS A 131 11.44 11.86 -10.12
C HIS A 131 12.38 12.79 -9.33
N GLU A 132 12.42 14.08 -9.67
CA GLU A 132 13.28 15.08 -9.01
C GLU A 132 12.62 15.67 -7.75
N ARG A 133 11.28 15.72 -7.69
CA ARG A 133 10.54 16.27 -6.53
C ARG A 133 10.39 15.32 -5.34
N LEU A 134 10.47 14.02 -5.55
CA LEU A 134 10.09 13.03 -4.54
C LEU A 134 11.26 12.43 -3.75
N GLY A 135 12.48 12.95 -3.96
CA GLY A 135 13.70 12.45 -3.34
C GLY A 135 14.10 11.08 -3.92
N LEU A 136 15.38 10.76 -3.87
CA LEU A 136 15.90 9.48 -4.32
C LEU A 136 15.15 8.34 -3.61
N LEU A 137 14.53 7.44 -4.37
CA LEU A 137 13.60 6.40 -3.87
C LEU A 137 14.27 5.27 -3.05
N GLN A 138 15.57 5.42 -2.78
CA GLN A 138 16.38 4.46 -2.04
C GLN A 138 17.26 5.23 -1.04
N GLU A 139 16.84 5.20 0.21
CA GLU A 139 17.56 5.77 1.34
C GLU A 139 17.82 4.61 2.30
N ASP A 140 19.08 4.40 2.68
CA ASP A 140 19.49 3.46 3.74
C ASP A 140 18.98 2.01 3.61
N GLY A 141 18.90 1.48 2.39
CA GLY A 141 18.44 0.11 2.14
C GLY A 141 16.93 -0.08 2.26
N TYR A 142 16.14 1.00 2.29
CA TYR A 142 14.69 0.96 2.14
C TYR A 142 14.30 1.31 0.71
N ARG A 143 13.32 0.58 0.18
CA ARG A 143 12.69 0.87 -1.10
C ARG A 143 11.36 1.57 -0.84
N THR A 144 11.23 2.77 -1.39
CA THR A 144 9.96 3.51 -1.35
C THR A 144 9.21 3.35 -2.67
N GLN A 145 7.96 2.90 -2.59
CA GLN A 145 7.03 2.84 -3.70
C GLN A 145 5.93 3.89 -3.52
N LEU A 146 5.73 4.68 -4.56
CA LEU A 146 4.63 5.62 -4.63
C LEU A 146 3.49 5.05 -5.47
N ALA A 147 2.26 5.34 -5.08
CA ALA A 147 1.08 4.98 -5.86
C ALA A 147 0.00 6.06 -5.75
N LEU A 148 -0.76 6.27 -6.82
CA LEU A 148 -1.99 7.05 -6.77
C LEU A 148 -3.11 6.15 -6.27
N MET A 149 -3.80 6.55 -5.21
CA MET A 149 -5.05 5.93 -4.82
C MET A 149 -6.18 6.55 -5.63
N VAL A 150 -7.01 5.71 -6.24
CA VAL A 150 -8.12 6.16 -7.09
C VAL A 150 -9.44 5.58 -6.63
N GLN A 151 -10.52 6.29 -6.93
CA GLN A 151 -11.88 5.83 -6.71
C GLN A 151 -12.61 5.78 -8.05
N TYR A 152 -13.21 4.62 -8.33
CA TYR A 152 -14.02 4.42 -9.52
C TYR A 152 -15.33 5.19 -9.41
N LEU A 153 -15.73 5.76 -10.53
CA LEU A 153 -16.96 6.49 -10.70
C LEU A 153 -17.88 5.65 -11.60
N PRO A 154 -19.21 5.71 -11.40
CA PRO A 154 -20.14 4.99 -12.26
C PRO A 154 -19.94 5.40 -13.71
N GLU A 155 -20.08 4.46 -14.64
CA GLU A 155 -20.12 4.77 -16.07
C GLU A 155 -21.32 5.67 -16.38
N PRO A 156 -21.20 6.59 -17.36
CA PRO A 156 -22.35 7.39 -17.74
C PRO A 156 -23.31 6.44 -18.45
N THR A 157 -24.53 6.31 -17.94
CA THR A 157 -25.59 5.55 -18.62
C THR A 157 -25.66 6.03 -20.07
N GLU A 158 -25.32 5.14 -21.00
CA GLU A 158 -25.39 5.40 -22.43
C GLU A 158 -26.77 5.99 -22.75
N LYS A 159 -26.81 7.23 -23.24
CA LYS A 159 -28.05 7.88 -23.61
C LYS A 159 -28.73 6.98 -24.64
N PRO A 160 -29.99 6.54 -24.45
CA PRO A 160 -30.64 5.64 -25.39
C PRO A 160 -30.52 6.21 -26.81
N PRO A 161 -30.18 5.40 -27.83
CA PRO A 161 -30.04 5.88 -29.18
C PRO A 161 -31.32 6.64 -29.55
N ALA A 162 -31.14 7.88 -30.02
CA ALA A 162 -32.25 8.71 -30.44
C ALA A 162 -33.10 7.91 -31.43
N LYS A 163 -34.38 7.69 -31.09
CA LYS A 163 -35.32 6.94 -31.94
C LYS A 163 -35.21 7.48 -33.37
N PRO A 164 -35.09 6.63 -34.40
CA PRO A 164 -35.02 7.11 -35.76
C PRO A 164 -36.27 7.96 -36.03
N VAL A 165 -36.04 9.23 -36.37
CA VAL A 165 -37.08 10.15 -36.83
C VAL A 165 -37.66 9.51 -38.08
N LYS A 166 -38.88 8.97 -37.98
CA LYS A 166 -39.62 8.49 -39.15
C LYS A 166 -39.85 9.69 -40.07
N THR A 167 -39.08 9.77 -41.15
CA THR A 167 -39.37 10.67 -42.26
C THR A 167 -40.66 10.19 -42.90
N LEU A 168 -41.78 10.84 -42.57
CA LEU A 168 -43.04 10.69 -43.32
C LEU A 168 -42.80 11.28 -44.71
N ARG A 169 -42.82 10.42 -45.74
CA ARG A 169 -43.01 10.79 -47.14
C ARG A 169 -44.49 10.67 -47.49
#